data_AF-A0A0N1AIJ4-F1
#
_entry.id   AF-A0A0N1AIJ4-F1
#
_cell.length_a   1.000
_cell.length_b   1.000
_cell.length_c   1.000
_cell.angle_alpha   90.00
_cell.angle_beta   90.00
_cell.angle_gamma   90.00
#
_symmetry.space_group_name_H-M   'P 1'
#
loop_
_entity.id
_entity.type
_entity.pdbx_description
1 polymer ?
#
loop_
_entity_poly.entity_id
_entity_poly.type
_entity_poly.pdbx_seq_one_letter_code
_entity_poly.pdbx_strand_id
1 'polypeptide(L)'
;MSTHVFSDLPDRLVPFARNLMSGPIPHLGQRYDTAGTFLRERGNTVVCHLVEGSEAAAAITDARSRFTQMPGADKLAFTAATSLHMTLFQGIIETRRALPYWPSDVPVETPVDDMTGLFIDRLARFEPGDTFAMEVTHATPNGLTLDGVTERDRAILKDWRNRLADLLGYRHPDHETYVFHITFAYMIERFDDQTMAAWVPFLDEVTTEIRRRAPVIELRAPAFCAFDDMNHFEELLVFEPK
;
A
#
# COMPACT_ATOMS: atom_id res chain seq x y z
N MET A 1 28.70 -4.58 27.85
CA MET A 1 29.25 -4.03 26.59
C MET A 1 28.12 -4.00 25.58
N SER A 2 27.44 -2.86 25.44
CA SER A 2 26.44 -2.68 24.39
C SER A 2 27.18 -2.56 23.08
N THR A 3 27.14 -3.61 22.27
CA THR A 3 27.52 -3.52 20.87
C THR A 3 26.50 -2.62 20.18
N HIS A 4 26.94 -1.44 19.77
CA HIS A 4 26.22 -0.59 18.83
C HIS A 4 26.14 -1.33 17.48
N VAL A 5 25.06 -2.08 17.27
CA VAL A 5 24.83 -2.85 16.02
C VAL A 5 24.22 -1.98 14.91
N PHE A 6 23.80 -0.75 15.22
CA PHE A 6 22.96 0.06 14.32
C PHE A 6 23.61 1.32 13.75
N SER A 7 24.92 1.34 13.48
CA SER A 7 25.51 2.49 12.79
C SER A 7 25.04 2.64 11.33
N ASP A 8 24.51 1.58 10.71
CA ASP A 8 24.16 1.58 9.28
C ASP A 8 22.82 0.87 8.97
N LEU A 9 21.76 1.17 9.72
CA LEU A 9 20.41 0.72 9.33
C LEU A 9 19.98 1.47 8.06
N PRO A 10 19.53 0.81 6.98
CA PRO A 10 19.03 1.51 5.80
C PRO A 10 17.89 2.46 6.17
N ASP A 11 17.87 3.67 5.59
CA ASP A 11 16.85 4.71 5.89
C ASP A 11 15.41 4.18 5.82
N ARG A 12 15.13 3.29 4.85
CA ARG A 12 13.84 2.62 4.67
C ARG A 12 13.38 1.81 5.90
N LEU A 13 14.29 1.39 6.78
CA LEU A 13 13.99 0.59 7.97
C LEU A 13 13.97 1.43 9.26
N VAL A 14 14.44 2.68 9.24
CA VAL A 14 14.40 3.59 10.39
C VAL A 14 13.00 3.74 11.00
N PRO A 15 11.90 3.89 10.22
CA PRO A 15 10.53 3.99 10.74
C PRO A 15 10.11 2.85 11.68
N PHE A 16 10.75 1.69 11.55
CA PHE A 16 10.39 0.44 12.21
C PHE A 16 11.24 0.15 13.45
N ALA A 17 12.34 0.88 13.65
CA ALA A 17 13.28 0.68 14.75
C ALA A 17 12.88 1.49 15.98
N ARG A 18 12.74 0.82 17.13
CA ARG A 18 12.30 1.42 18.40
C ARG A 18 13.29 2.45 18.95
N ASN A 19 14.58 2.24 18.75
CA ASN A 19 15.66 3.09 19.24
C ASN A 19 15.88 4.35 18.38
N LEU A 20 15.46 4.34 17.11
CA LEU A 20 15.67 5.45 16.16
C LEU A 20 14.43 6.30 15.94
N MET A 21 13.24 5.77 16.18
CA MET A 21 11.97 6.48 15.97
C MET A 21 11.11 6.52 17.21
N SER A 22 10.82 7.74 17.66
CA SER A 22 9.91 8.04 18.75
C SER A 22 8.56 8.53 18.23
N GLY A 23 7.55 8.54 19.10
CA GLY A 23 6.19 8.98 18.78
C GLY A 23 5.21 7.85 18.46
N PRO A 24 3.93 8.20 18.22
CA PRO A 24 2.89 7.21 17.97
C PRO A 24 3.19 6.38 16.72
N ILE A 25 2.62 5.18 16.67
CA ILE A 25 2.64 4.37 15.46
C ILE A 25 1.45 4.80 14.59
N PRO A 26 1.67 5.14 13.30
CA PRO A 26 0.59 5.59 12.44
C PRO A 26 -0.59 4.60 12.41
N HIS A 27 -1.80 5.15 12.51
CA HIS A 27 -3.08 4.44 12.41
C HIS A 27 -3.41 3.42 13.51
N LEU A 28 -2.50 3.12 14.45
CA LEU A 28 -2.79 2.26 15.59
C LEU A 28 -3.87 2.88 16.49
N GLY A 29 -4.90 2.10 16.82
CA GLY A 29 -6.09 2.54 17.55
C GLY A 29 -7.16 3.21 16.67
N GLN A 30 -6.92 3.36 15.37
CA GLN A 30 -7.86 3.93 14.40
C GLN A 30 -8.18 2.93 13.27
N ARG A 31 -7.16 2.42 12.58
CA ARG A 31 -7.30 1.43 11.49
C ARG A 31 -7.25 -0.01 11.99
N TYR A 32 -6.50 -0.25 13.06
CA TYR A 32 -6.35 -1.56 13.70
C TYR A 32 -6.07 -1.36 15.19
N ASP A 33 -6.42 -2.35 16.01
CA ASP A 33 -6.17 -2.34 17.45
C ASP A 33 -4.83 -3.00 17.83
N THR A 34 -4.53 -3.02 19.12
CA THR A 34 -3.30 -3.64 19.65
C THR A 34 -3.29 -5.17 19.58
N ALA A 35 -4.43 -5.80 19.26
CA ALA A 35 -4.50 -7.23 18.98
C ALA A 35 -4.28 -7.53 17.48
N GLY A 36 -4.07 -6.51 16.66
CA GLY A 36 -3.90 -6.64 15.21
C GLY A 36 -5.23 -6.83 14.46
N THR A 37 -6.37 -6.56 15.10
CA THR A 37 -7.68 -6.63 14.48
C THR A 37 -7.94 -5.33 13.74
N PHE A 38 -8.24 -5.41 12.43
CA PHE A 38 -8.66 -4.23 11.66
C PHE A 38 -10.02 -3.73 12.13
N LEU A 39 -10.10 -2.43 12.33
CA LEU A 39 -11.30 -1.71 12.72
C LEU A 39 -12.01 -1.20 11.47
N ARG A 40 -13.31 -0.93 11.59
CA ARG A 40 -14.08 -0.30 10.52
C ARG A 40 -13.46 1.07 10.22
N GLU A 41 -13.04 1.24 8.97
CA GLU A 41 -12.45 2.47 8.44
C GLU A 41 -12.83 2.56 6.96
N ARG A 42 -14.07 2.96 6.70
CA ARG A 42 -14.64 2.92 5.35
C ARG A 42 -14.02 3.93 4.41
N GLY A 43 -13.94 3.58 3.14
CA GLY A 43 -13.50 4.48 2.09
C GLY A 43 -13.64 3.90 0.70
N ASN A 44 -13.03 4.60 -0.26
CA ASN A 44 -12.87 4.14 -1.62
C ASN A 44 -11.45 4.44 -2.12
N THR A 45 -11.04 3.81 -3.21
CA THR A 45 -9.66 3.88 -3.71
C THR A 45 -9.56 3.38 -5.15
N VAL A 46 -8.47 3.67 -5.85
CA VAL A 46 -8.11 3.01 -7.11
C VAL A 46 -6.90 2.12 -6.86
N VAL A 47 -7.08 0.80 -7.01
CA VAL A 47 -6.06 -0.22 -6.71
C VAL A 47 -5.88 -1.17 -7.88
N CYS A 48 -4.75 -1.87 -7.90
CA CYS A 48 -4.47 -3.00 -8.78
C CYS A 48 -4.26 -4.23 -7.91
N HIS A 49 -5.16 -5.19 -7.97
CA HIS A 49 -5.02 -6.48 -7.27
C HIS A 49 -3.97 -7.37 -7.95
N LEU A 50 -3.45 -8.35 -7.23
CA LEU A 50 -2.61 -9.40 -7.83
C LEU A 50 -3.43 -10.25 -8.81
N VAL A 51 -2.80 -10.73 -9.88
CA VAL A 51 -3.43 -11.70 -10.79
C VAL A 51 -3.40 -13.08 -10.14
N GLU A 52 -4.57 -13.62 -9.80
CA GLU A 52 -4.68 -14.96 -9.20
C GLU A 52 -4.05 -16.03 -10.10
N GLY A 53 -3.26 -16.93 -9.50
CA GLY A 53 -2.56 -17.98 -10.23
C GLY A 53 -1.27 -17.56 -10.95
N SER A 54 -0.92 -16.27 -10.97
CA SER A 54 0.36 -15.79 -11.52
C SER A 54 1.55 -16.19 -10.65
N GLU A 55 2.74 -16.29 -11.26
CA GLU A 55 3.99 -16.51 -10.51
C GLU A 55 4.29 -15.34 -9.56
N ALA A 56 3.93 -14.11 -9.95
CA ALA A 56 4.05 -12.94 -9.09
C ALA A 56 3.17 -13.07 -7.84
N ALA A 57 1.90 -13.47 -7.99
CA ALA A 57 1.00 -13.69 -6.85
C ALA A 57 1.51 -14.82 -5.94
N ALA A 58 2.04 -15.90 -6.51
CA ALA A 58 2.63 -16.99 -5.74
C ALA A 58 3.86 -16.51 -4.93
N ALA A 59 4.82 -15.85 -5.58
CA ALA A 59 6.03 -15.35 -4.91
C ALA A 59 5.71 -14.34 -3.80
N ILE A 60 4.75 -13.44 -4.03
CA ILE A 60 4.32 -12.44 -3.06
C ILE A 60 3.59 -13.09 -1.87
N THR A 61 2.74 -14.10 -2.13
CA THR A 61 2.02 -14.83 -1.08
C THR A 61 2.97 -15.67 -0.24
N ASP A 62 3.95 -16.33 -0.87
CA ASP A 62 5.00 -17.08 -0.18
C ASP A 62 5.82 -16.16 0.74
N ALA A 63 6.23 -15.00 0.22
CA ALA A 63 6.92 -13.98 1.02
C ALA A 63 6.09 -13.55 2.22
N ARG A 64 4.82 -13.16 2.03
CA ARG A 64 3.92 -12.79 3.13
C ARG A 64 3.77 -13.93 4.15
N SER A 65 3.65 -15.18 3.71
CA SER A 65 3.58 -16.35 4.60
C SER A 65 4.84 -16.54 5.44
N ARG A 66 6.01 -16.16 4.92
CA ARG A 66 7.27 -16.19 5.68
C ARG A 66 7.35 -15.04 6.69
N PHE A 67 6.79 -13.86 6.37
CA PHE A 67 6.73 -12.73 7.31
C PHE A 67 6.00 -13.12 8.61
N THR A 68 4.92 -13.90 8.53
CA THR A 68 4.15 -14.31 9.72
C THR A 68 4.91 -15.28 10.63
N GLN A 69 6.02 -15.83 10.16
CA GLN A 69 6.89 -16.76 10.90
C GLN A 69 8.14 -16.07 11.48
N MET A 70 8.35 -14.79 11.16
CA MET A 70 9.50 -14.05 11.65
C MET A 70 9.37 -13.70 13.14
N PRO A 71 10.49 -13.62 13.89
CA PRO A 71 10.47 -13.08 15.25
C PRO A 71 9.85 -11.68 15.27
N GLY A 72 8.94 -11.42 16.21
CA GLY A 72 8.23 -10.15 16.29
C GLY A 72 7.09 -9.98 15.27
N ALA A 73 6.69 -11.04 14.55
CA ALA A 73 5.48 -11.00 13.71
C ALA A 73 4.20 -10.68 14.51
N ASP A 74 4.16 -11.01 15.80
CA ASP A 74 3.11 -10.62 16.74
C ASP A 74 3.04 -9.10 16.99
N LYS A 75 4.08 -8.35 16.62
CA LYS A 75 4.11 -6.88 16.64
C LYS A 75 3.58 -6.26 15.34
N LEU A 76 2.99 -7.06 14.45
CA LEU A 76 2.43 -6.65 13.17
C LEU A 76 0.95 -7.07 13.04
N ALA A 77 0.13 -6.19 12.49
CA ALA A 77 -1.25 -6.46 12.10
C ALA A 77 -1.29 -6.83 10.61
N PHE A 78 -1.42 -8.11 10.27
CA PHE A 78 -1.39 -8.61 8.90
C PHE A 78 -2.74 -8.47 8.20
N THR A 79 -2.77 -7.83 7.03
CA THR A 79 -3.96 -7.75 6.15
C THR A 79 -4.36 -9.14 5.64
N ALA A 80 -5.61 -9.32 5.20
CA ALA A 80 -6.02 -10.59 4.59
C ALA A 80 -5.20 -10.90 3.33
N ALA A 81 -4.87 -12.18 3.09
CA ALA A 81 -4.10 -12.55 1.89
C ALA A 81 -4.83 -12.20 0.59
N THR A 82 -6.17 -12.26 0.60
CA THR A 82 -7.03 -11.89 -0.52
C THR A 82 -7.10 -10.38 -0.75
N SER A 83 -6.64 -9.56 0.18
CA SER A 83 -6.68 -8.10 0.07
C SER A 83 -5.40 -7.50 -0.49
N LEU A 84 -4.45 -8.33 -0.95
CA LEU A 84 -3.17 -7.84 -1.48
C LEU A 84 -3.38 -7.06 -2.78
N HIS A 85 -2.94 -5.80 -2.76
CA HIS A 85 -3.07 -4.89 -3.88
C HIS A 85 -1.96 -3.83 -3.84
N MET A 86 -1.73 -3.19 -4.99
CA MET A 86 -1.02 -1.92 -5.08
C MET A 86 -2.04 -0.78 -5.20
N THR A 87 -1.96 0.23 -4.35
CA THR A 87 -2.77 1.44 -4.56
C THR A 87 -2.17 2.29 -5.67
N LEU A 88 -2.97 2.61 -6.69
CA LEU A 88 -2.60 3.54 -7.76
C LEU A 88 -2.93 4.98 -7.36
N PHE A 89 -4.13 5.20 -6.81
CA PHE A 89 -4.59 6.51 -6.34
C PHE A 89 -5.49 6.34 -5.11
N GLN A 90 -5.20 7.10 -4.06
CA GLN A 90 -5.97 7.05 -2.82
C GLN A 90 -7.28 7.82 -2.98
N GLY A 91 -8.41 7.14 -2.73
CA GLY A 91 -9.73 7.78 -2.63
C GLY A 91 -9.94 8.49 -1.30
N ILE A 92 -11.20 8.67 -0.90
CA ILE A 92 -11.55 9.21 0.41
C ILE A 92 -11.61 8.11 1.47
N ILE A 93 -11.42 8.49 2.74
CA ILE A 93 -11.52 7.59 3.89
C ILE A 93 -12.15 8.34 5.08
N GLU A 94 -13.02 7.67 5.83
CA GLU A 94 -13.88 8.32 6.83
C GLU A 94 -13.11 8.97 8.00
N THR A 95 -11.89 8.50 8.26
CA THR A 95 -10.98 9.01 9.29
C THR A 95 -10.16 10.21 8.85
N ARG A 96 -10.26 10.63 7.58
CA ARG A 96 -9.51 11.75 7.00
C ARG A 96 -10.40 12.65 6.13
N ARG A 97 -11.43 13.21 6.74
CA ARG A 97 -12.39 14.16 6.15
C ARG A 97 -11.85 15.60 6.16
N ALA A 98 -10.82 15.86 5.36
CA ALA A 98 -10.17 17.18 5.31
C ALA A 98 -9.51 17.44 3.95
N LEU A 99 -9.36 18.73 3.59
CA LEU A 99 -8.49 19.12 2.49
C LEU A 99 -7.01 18.92 2.87
N PRO A 100 -6.13 18.55 1.93
CA PRO A 100 -6.38 18.27 0.50
C PRO A 100 -6.65 16.77 0.22
N TYR A 101 -7.19 16.02 1.17
CA TYR A 101 -7.54 14.58 1.05
C TYR A 101 -9.00 14.36 0.61
N TRP A 102 -9.67 15.43 0.22
CA TRP A 102 -11.09 15.47 -0.13
C TRP A 102 -11.27 16.49 -1.27
N PRO A 103 -12.20 16.27 -2.22
CA PRO A 103 -12.51 17.25 -3.26
C PRO A 103 -12.99 18.58 -2.67
N SER A 104 -12.44 19.70 -3.13
CA SER A 104 -12.78 21.02 -2.60
C SER A 104 -14.21 21.49 -2.94
N ASP A 105 -14.85 20.86 -3.92
CA ASP A 105 -16.20 21.16 -4.37
C ASP A 105 -17.29 20.34 -3.68
N VAL A 106 -16.92 19.47 -2.73
CA VAL A 106 -17.86 18.62 -1.99
C VAL A 106 -17.66 18.78 -0.47
N PRO A 107 -18.71 18.94 0.35
CA PRO A 107 -18.57 19.02 1.81
C PRO A 107 -17.87 17.79 2.40
N VAL A 108 -16.95 17.99 3.35
CA VAL A 108 -16.19 16.90 4.01
C VAL A 108 -17.07 15.97 4.86
N GLU A 109 -18.28 16.42 5.21
CA GLU A 109 -19.28 15.63 5.94
C GLU A 109 -20.11 14.71 5.02
N THR A 110 -19.91 14.77 3.70
CA THR A 110 -20.66 13.92 2.76
C THR A 110 -20.42 12.44 3.09
N PRO A 111 -21.48 11.61 3.26
CA PRO A 111 -21.33 10.20 3.57
C PRO A 111 -20.42 9.45 2.59
N VAL A 112 -19.72 8.41 3.07
CA VAL A 112 -18.78 7.64 2.22
C VAL A 112 -19.49 7.01 1.02
N ASP A 113 -20.72 6.53 1.21
CA ASP A 113 -21.50 5.91 0.13
C ASP A 113 -21.89 6.94 -0.94
N ASP A 114 -22.31 8.14 -0.52
CA ASP A 114 -22.62 9.25 -1.44
C ASP A 114 -21.37 9.72 -2.19
N MET A 115 -20.22 9.81 -1.52
CA MET A 115 -18.93 10.09 -2.16
C MET A 115 -18.54 9.02 -3.18
N THR A 116 -18.82 7.75 -2.87
CA THR A 116 -18.53 6.62 -3.76
C THR A 116 -19.40 6.70 -5.01
N GLY A 117 -20.71 6.96 -4.86
CA GLY A 117 -21.61 7.19 -5.99
C GLY A 117 -21.17 8.37 -6.86
N LEU A 118 -20.81 9.49 -6.23
CA LEU A 118 -20.31 10.69 -6.92
C LEU A 118 -19.02 10.38 -7.71
N PHE A 119 -18.09 9.61 -7.15
CA PHE A 119 -16.87 9.21 -7.85
C PHE A 119 -17.14 8.23 -9.00
N ILE A 120 -18.09 7.30 -8.86
CA ILE A 120 -18.53 6.45 -9.99
C ILE A 120 -19.03 7.32 -11.14
N ASP A 121 -19.86 8.32 -10.87
CA ASP A 121 -20.38 9.23 -11.90
C ASP A 121 -19.27 10.03 -12.60
N ARG A 122 -18.28 10.53 -11.84
CA ARG A 122 -17.10 11.21 -12.41
C ARG A 122 -16.26 10.25 -13.26
N LEU A 123 -16.07 9.02 -12.79
CA LEU A 123 -15.24 7.99 -13.43
C LEU A 123 -15.92 7.31 -14.61
N ALA A 124 -17.24 7.44 -14.80
CA ALA A 124 -17.99 6.78 -15.86
C ALA A 124 -17.50 7.11 -17.29
N ARG A 125 -16.78 8.22 -17.47
CA ARG A 125 -16.16 8.62 -18.74
C ARG A 125 -14.64 8.70 -18.66
N PHE A 126 -14.05 8.13 -17.62
CA PHE A 126 -12.61 8.10 -17.48
C PHE A 126 -12.02 7.12 -18.49
N GLU A 127 -11.28 7.65 -19.45
CA GLU A 127 -10.57 6.82 -20.44
C GLU A 127 -9.38 6.12 -19.77
N PRO A 128 -9.28 4.79 -19.80
CA PRO A 128 -8.10 4.08 -19.31
C PRO A 128 -6.82 4.58 -20.00
N GLY A 129 -5.75 4.73 -19.22
CA GLY A 129 -4.41 5.01 -19.72
C GLY A 129 -3.69 3.76 -20.22
N ASP A 130 -2.45 3.93 -20.68
CA ASP A 130 -1.57 2.84 -21.10
C ASP A 130 -1.29 1.87 -19.93
N THR A 131 -0.97 0.62 -20.26
CA THR A 131 -0.46 -0.37 -19.29
C THR A 131 0.93 0.03 -18.77
N PHE A 132 1.22 -0.30 -17.50
CA PHE A 132 2.54 -0.10 -16.88
C PHE A 132 3.05 -1.40 -16.26
N ALA A 133 4.36 -1.57 -16.23
CA ALA A 133 5.05 -2.68 -15.56
C ALA A 133 5.63 -2.22 -14.22
N MET A 134 5.40 -3.01 -13.17
CA MET A 134 5.92 -2.77 -11.82
C MET A 134 6.98 -3.82 -11.46
N GLU A 135 7.97 -3.42 -10.66
CA GLU A 135 8.91 -4.33 -10.01
C GLU A 135 8.98 -4.07 -8.50
N VAL A 136 9.39 -5.06 -7.73
CA VAL A 136 9.74 -4.85 -6.31
C VAL A 136 11.10 -4.17 -6.24
N THR A 137 11.20 -3.08 -5.49
CA THR A 137 12.48 -2.42 -5.22
C THR A 137 13.15 -2.93 -3.94
N HIS A 138 12.36 -3.08 -2.89
CA HIS A 138 12.79 -3.60 -1.60
C HIS A 138 11.60 -4.00 -0.74
N ALA A 139 11.83 -4.89 0.23
CA ALA A 139 10.89 -5.19 1.29
C ALA A 139 11.13 -4.32 2.53
N THR A 140 10.07 -4.09 3.30
CA THR A 140 10.05 -3.50 4.65
C THR A 140 9.17 -4.37 5.54
N PRO A 141 9.16 -4.19 6.88
CA PRO A 141 8.24 -4.93 7.73
C PRO A 141 6.75 -4.76 7.38
N ASN A 142 6.36 -3.65 6.75
CA ASN A 142 4.98 -3.43 6.30
C ASN A 142 4.63 -4.15 4.98
N GLY A 143 5.61 -4.63 4.20
CA GLY A 143 5.38 -5.28 2.91
C GLY A 143 6.42 -4.93 1.86
N LEU A 144 5.98 -4.71 0.62
CA LEU A 144 6.85 -4.52 -0.54
C LEU A 144 6.75 -3.11 -1.08
N THR A 145 7.88 -2.44 -1.28
CA THR A 145 7.95 -1.20 -2.05
C THR A 145 8.12 -1.53 -3.52
N LEU A 146 7.34 -0.87 -4.38
CA LEU A 146 7.31 -1.08 -5.82
C LEU A 146 7.78 0.15 -6.57
N ASP A 147 8.15 -0.04 -7.82
CA ASP A 147 8.47 1.04 -8.74
C ASP A 147 8.25 0.62 -10.20
N GLY A 148 8.16 1.59 -11.11
CA GLY A 148 8.04 1.32 -12.54
C GLY A 148 9.35 0.74 -13.09
N VAL A 149 9.24 -0.35 -13.87
CA VAL A 149 10.39 -1.07 -14.46
C VAL A 149 11.23 -0.15 -15.35
N THR A 150 10.57 0.71 -16.12
CA THR A 150 11.21 1.68 -17.01
C THR A 150 10.80 3.12 -16.70
N GLU A 151 11.53 4.08 -17.27
CA GLU A 151 11.13 5.50 -17.26
C GLU A 151 9.75 5.72 -17.90
N ARG A 152 9.41 4.92 -18.92
CA ARG A 152 8.09 4.95 -19.57
C ARG A 152 7.00 4.49 -18.59
N ASP A 153 7.22 3.42 -17.84
CA ASP A 153 6.25 2.94 -16.84
C ASP A 153 6.00 3.99 -15.76
N ARG A 154 7.06 4.66 -15.30
CA ARG A 154 6.96 5.77 -14.32
C ARG A 154 6.17 6.96 -14.89
N ALA A 155 6.39 7.30 -16.15
CA ALA A 155 5.64 8.36 -16.82
C ALA A 155 4.15 7.99 -16.95
N ILE A 156 3.84 6.74 -17.27
CA ILE A 156 2.46 6.22 -17.36
C ILE A 156 1.79 6.26 -15.98
N LEU A 157 2.44 5.76 -14.92
CA LEU A 157 1.94 5.82 -13.54
C LEU A 157 1.64 7.27 -13.11
N LYS A 158 2.53 8.20 -13.47
CA LYS A 158 2.33 9.64 -13.21
C LYS A 158 1.13 10.20 -13.96
N ASP A 159 0.97 9.86 -15.24
CA ASP A 159 -0.19 10.28 -16.05
C ASP A 159 -1.51 9.79 -15.44
N TRP A 160 -1.59 8.48 -15.12
CA TRP A 160 -2.74 7.89 -14.44
C TRP A 160 -3.11 8.67 -13.18
N ARG A 161 -2.15 8.89 -12.29
CA ARG A 161 -2.36 9.61 -11.02
C ARG A 161 -2.80 11.05 -11.25
N ASN A 162 -2.18 11.75 -12.21
CA ASN A 162 -2.53 13.13 -12.51
C ASN A 162 -3.95 13.26 -13.04
N ARG A 163 -4.35 12.40 -13.97
CA ARG A 163 -5.68 12.42 -14.56
C ARG A 163 -6.76 12.03 -13.55
N LEU A 164 -6.47 11.07 -12.67
CA LEU A 164 -7.35 10.74 -11.54
C LEU A 164 -7.48 11.91 -10.56
N ALA A 165 -6.38 12.57 -10.21
CA ALA A 165 -6.39 13.75 -9.34
C ALA A 165 -7.20 14.91 -9.92
N ASP A 166 -7.01 15.20 -11.21
CA ASP A 166 -7.72 16.29 -11.90
C ASP A 166 -9.22 15.99 -12.00
N LEU A 167 -9.58 14.74 -12.29
CA LEU A 167 -10.98 14.32 -12.36
C LEU A 167 -11.66 14.29 -10.99
N LEU A 168 -10.98 13.74 -9.98
CA LEU A 168 -11.54 13.59 -8.63
C LEU A 168 -11.42 14.85 -7.78
N GLY A 169 -10.65 15.85 -8.22
CA GLY A 169 -10.66 17.21 -7.67
C GLY A 169 -9.77 17.43 -6.45
N TYR A 170 -8.76 16.60 -6.23
CA TYR A 170 -7.81 16.77 -5.12
C TYR A 170 -6.46 16.06 -5.36
N ARG A 171 -5.43 16.49 -4.64
CA ARG A 171 -4.07 15.93 -4.64
C ARG A 171 -3.55 15.89 -3.22
N HIS A 172 -3.05 14.73 -2.78
CA HIS A 172 -2.38 14.64 -1.48
C HIS A 172 -1.04 15.38 -1.49
N PRO A 173 -0.51 15.79 -0.31
CA PRO A 173 0.79 16.47 -0.25
C PRO A 173 1.94 15.68 -0.87
N ASP A 174 1.85 14.35 -0.84
CA ASP A 174 2.83 13.41 -1.41
C ASP A 174 2.50 13.01 -2.85
N HIS A 175 1.60 13.69 -3.56
CA HIS A 175 1.13 13.27 -4.89
C HIS A 175 2.27 13.00 -5.89
N GLU A 176 3.27 13.89 -5.92
CA GLU A 176 4.45 13.81 -6.80
C GLU A 176 5.53 12.87 -6.29
N THR A 177 5.50 12.50 -5.00
CA THR A 177 6.53 11.69 -4.31
C THR A 177 5.96 10.39 -3.75
N TYR A 178 4.80 9.95 -4.28
CA TYR A 178 4.10 8.79 -3.77
C TYR A 178 4.92 7.53 -3.97
N VAL A 179 5.06 6.75 -2.90
CA VAL A 179 5.79 5.48 -2.92
C VAL A 179 4.79 4.36 -3.14
N PHE A 180 4.85 3.72 -4.31
CA PHE A 180 4.03 2.55 -4.60
C PHE A 180 4.44 1.37 -3.72
N HIS A 181 3.46 0.63 -3.24
CA HIS A 181 3.70 -0.49 -2.35
C HIS A 181 2.55 -1.49 -2.36
N ILE A 182 2.83 -2.72 -1.94
CA ILE A 182 1.86 -3.73 -1.53
C ILE A 182 1.99 -3.92 -0.02
N THR A 183 0.92 -3.65 0.71
CA THR A 183 0.89 -3.80 2.17
C THR A 183 0.63 -5.25 2.56
N PHE A 184 1.52 -5.81 3.37
CA PHE A 184 1.32 -7.09 4.06
C PHE A 184 0.82 -6.88 5.48
N ALA A 185 1.30 -5.84 6.15
CA ALA A 185 1.00 -5.58 7.54
C ALA A 185 1.19 -4.10 7.94
N TYR A 186 0.70 -3.77 9.13
CA TYR A 186 0.96 -2.51 9.82
C TYR A 186 1.62 -2.76 11.18
N MET A 187 2.44 -1.84 11.65
CA MET A 187 3.14 -1.96 12.93
C MET A 187 2.18 -1.82 14.12
N ILE A 188 2.18 -2.78 15.03
CA ILE A 188 1.59 -2.64 16.39
C ILE A 188 2.65 -2.11 17.36
N GLU A 189 3.89 -2.57 17.21
CA GLU A 189 5.02 -2.15 18.04
C GLU A 189 6.33 -2.13 17.24
N ARG A 190 7.12 -1.05 17.38
CA ARG A 190 8.46 -0.96 16.75
C ARG A 190 9.41 -2.06 17.24
N PHE A 191 10.22 -2.57 16.31
CA PHE A 191 11.19 -3.62 16.57
C PHE A 191 12.34 -3.12 17.43
N ASP A 192 12.73 -3.92 18.41
CA ASP A 192 13.99 -3.75 19.12
C ASP A 192 15.17 -4.18 18.24
N ASP A 193 16.37 -3.88 18.71
CA ASP A 193 17.64 -4.15 18.04
C ASP A 193 17.82 -5.63 17.66
N GLN A 194 17.40 -6.55 18.54
CA GLN A 194 17.53 -7.99 18.29
C GLN A 194 16.55 -8.44 17.19
N THR A 195 15.30 -7.99 17.26
CA THR A 195 14.27 -8.27 16.26
C THR A 195 14.71 -7.71 14.91
N MET A 196 15.11 -6.43 14.86
CA MET A 196 15.53 -5.78 13.61
C MET A 196 16.73 -6.49 12.96
N ALA A 197 17.70 -6.96 13.75
CA ALA A 197 18.85 -7.70 13.24
C ALA A 197 18.46 -9.01 12.51
N ALA A 198 17.36 -9.66 12.91
CA ALA A 198 16.82 -10.83 12.19
C ALA A 198 16.07 -10.44 10.90
N TRP A 199 15.38 -9.29 10.91
CA TRP A 199 14.57 -8.83 9.78
C TRP A 199 15.40 -8.30 8.61
N VAL A 200 16.51 -7.59 8.85
CA VAL A 200 17.33 -7.00 7.78
C VAL A 200 17.75 -8.02 6.70
N PRO A 201 18.45 -9.13 7.02
CA PRO A 201 18.85 -10.11 6.00
C PRO A 201 17.65 -10.82 5.36
N PHE A 202 16.58 -11.05 6.13
CA PHE A 202 15.35 -11.66 5.64
C PHE A 202 14.65 -10.81 4.57
N LEU A 203 14.56 -9.49 4.78
CA LEU A 203 13.93 -8.58 3.82
C LEU A 203 14.74 -8.49 2.51
N ASP A 204 16.07 -8.53 2.59
CA ASP A 204 16.94 -8.56 1.41
C ASP A 204 16.82 -9.88 0.64
N GLU A 205 16.69 -11.01 1.36
CA GLU A 205 16.44 -12.32 0.77
C GLU A 205 15.09 -12.36 0.04
N VAL A 206 14.00 -11.92 0.68
CA VAL A 206 12.66 -11.85 0.09
C VAL A 206 12.66 -10.98 -1.16
N THR A 207 13.30 -9.82 -1.11
CA THR A 207 13.43 -8.91 -2.26
C THR A 207 14.12 -9.61 -3.43
N THR A 208 15.23 -10.30 -3.15
CA THR A 208 16.02 -11.01 -4.17
C THR A 208 15.24 -12.17 -4.77
N GLU A 209 14.53 -12.94 -3.95
CA GLU A 209 13.73 -14.07 -4.41
C GLU A 209 12.59 -13.62 -5.33
N ILE A 210 11.80 -12.61 -4.92
CA ILE A 210 10.69 -12.10 -5.73
C ILE A 210 11.21 -11.58 -7.06
N ARG A 211 12.27 -10.76 -7.07
CA ARG A 211 12.87 -10.25 -8.32
C ARG A 211 13.34 -11.35 -9.26
N ARG A 212 13.82 -12.48 -8.72
CA ARG A 212 14.24 -13.64 -9.52
C ARG A 212 13.05 -14.40 -10.10
N ARG A 213 11.98 -14.56 -9.34
CA ARG A 213 10.77 -15.33 -9.74
C ARG A 213 9.84 -14.53 -10.63
N ALA A 214 9.63 -13.27 -10.29
CA ALA A 214 8.72 -12.33 -10.92
C ALA A 214 9.43 -10.96 -11.06
N PRO A 215 10.32 -10.80 -12.05
CA PRO A 215 11.01 -9.52 -12.30
C PRO A 215 10.03 -8.40 -12.68
N VAL A 216 8.87 -8.76 -13.24
CA VAL A 216 7.73 -7.87 -13.42
C VAL A 216 6.55 -8.44 -12.63
N ILE A 217 5.90 -7.60 -11.83
CA ILE A 217 4.74 -7.97 -11.01
C ILE A 217 3.48 -7.86 -11.87
N GLU A 218 2.86 -9.01 -12.12
CA GLU A 218 1.58 -9.09 -12.81
C GLU A 218 0.46 -8.56 -11.90
N LEU A 219 -0.14 -7.45 -12.32
CA LEU A 219 -1.25 -6.79 -11.64
C LEU A 219 -2.49 -6.80 -12.54
N ARG A 220 -3.67 -6.93 -11.92
CA ARG A 220 -4.95 -6.71 -12.59
C ARG A 220 -5.05 -5.24 -13.02
N ALA A 221 -5.94 -4.98 -13.99
CA ALA A 221 -6.27 -3.63 -14.40
C ALA A 221 -6.62 -2.75 -13.17
N PRO A 222 -6.27 -1.44 -13.18
CA PRO A 222 -6.69 -0.54 -12.11
C PRO A 222 -8.21 -0.59 -11.94
N ALA A 223 -8.69 -0.65 -10.70
CA ALA A 223 -10.11 -0.68 -10.40
C ALA A 223 -10.44 0.31 -9.28
N PHE A 224 -11.50 1.09 -9.47
CA PHE A 224 -12.11 1.86 -8.40
C PHE A 224 -12.88 0.91 -7.49
N CYS A 225 -12.54 0.93 -6.20
CA CYS A 225 -13.03 0.01 -5.20
C CYS A 225 -13.62 0.76 -4.01
N ALA A 226 -14.56 0.11 -3.31
CA ALA A 226 -14.97 0.49 -1.96
C ALA A 226 -14.48 -0.54 -0.94
N PHE A 227 -14.29 -0.10 0.30
CA PHE A 227 -13.85 -0.95 1.40
C PHE A 227 -14.49 -0.52 2.72
N ASP A 228 -14.74 -1.49 3.60
CA ASP A 228 -15.28 -1.26 4.96
C ASP A 228 -14.17 -1.22 6.02
N ASP A 229 -13.05 -1.91 5.74
CA ASP A 229 -11.80 -1.95 6.51
C ASP A 229 -10.67 -2.38 5.56
N MET A 230 -9.48 -2.73 6.07
CA MET A 230 -8.34 -3.12 5.23
C MET A 230 -8.33 -4.59 4.78
N ASN A 231 -9.38 -5.37 5.05
CA ASN A 231 -9.44 -6.80 4.74
C ASN A 231 -10.06 -7.12 3.37
N HIS A 232 -10.78 -6.19 2.74
CA HIS A 232 -11.42 -6.44 1.44
C HIS A 232 -11.63 -5.14 0.66
N PHE A 233 -11.33 -5.17 -0.64
CA PHE A 233 -11.50 -4.06 -1.57
C PHE A 233 -12.40 -4.53 -2.72
N GLU A 234 -13.67 -4.14 -2.67
CA GLU A 234 -14.68 -4.55 -3.64
C GLU A 234 -14.55 -3.72 -4.91
N GLU A 235 -14.27 -4.35 -6.04
CA GLU A 235 -14.16 -3.68 -7.34
C GLU A 235 -15.55 -3.20 -7.82
N LEU A 236 -15.69 -1.90 -8.01
CA LEU A 236 -16.94 -1.27 -8.48
C LEU A 236 -16.86 -0.88 -9.96
N LEU A 237 -15.67 -0.47 -10.42
CA LEU A 237 -15.41 -0.08 -11.81
C LEU A 237 -13.97 -0.42 -12.19
N VAL A 238 -13.80 -1.30 -13.18
CA VAL A 238 -12.48 -1.72 -13.69
C VAL A 238 -12.12 -0.88 -14.92
N PHE A 239 -10.90 -0.34 -14.93
CA PHE A 239 -10.35 0.46 -16.02
C PHE A 239 -9.48 -0.41 -16.93
N GLU A 240 -10.12 -1.24 -17.77
CA GLU A 240 -9.41 -2.09 -18.73
C GLU A 240 -8.48 -1.24 -19.62
N PRO A 241 -7.14 -1.41 -19.53
CA PRO A 241 -6.20 -0.62 -20.30
C PRO A 241 -6.36 -0.83 -21.81
N LYS A 242 -5.98 0.17 -22.60
CA LYS A 242 -6.01 0.11 -24.07
C LYS A 242 -4.89 -0.75 -24.64
#